data_AF-A0A8X6FM77-F1
#
_entry.id   AF-A0A8X6FM77-F1
#
_cell.length_a   1.000
_cell.length_b   1.000
_cell.length_c   1.000
_cell.angle_alpha   90.00
_cell.angle_beta   90.00
_cell.angle_gamma   90.00
#
_symmetry.space_group_name_H-M   'P 1'
#
loop_
_entity.id
_entity.type
_entity.pdbx_description
1 polymer ?
#
loop_
_entity_poly.entity_id
_entity_poly.type
_entity_poly.pdbx_seq_one_letter_code
_entity_poly.pdbx_strand_id
1 'polypeptide(L)'
;MHWKTCLVSEKNYYLAFNIKSHEEAIDINKELFDECKFSVDQLMEMAGLSVATAIAQTYPLQVMKRKDSLLVCCGPGNKGGEMDWCAPDI
;
A
#
# COMPACT_ATOMS: atom_id res chain seq x y z
N MET A 1 -1.47 2.44 27.82
CA MET A 1 -1.30 1.70 26.56
C MET A 1 -1.18 0.23 26.88
N HIS A 2 -2.25 -0.53 26.67
CA HIS A 2 -2.33 -1.97 26.95
C HIS A 2 -3.24 -2.55 25.87
N TRP A 3 -2.67 -2.93 24.72
CA TRP A 3 -3.41 -3.70 23.73
C TRP A 3 -3.27 -5.18 24.11
N LYS A 4 -4.21 -5.68 24.92
CA LYS A 4 -4.42 -7.11 25.10
C LYS A 4 -5.69 -7.49 24.36
N THR A 5 -5.55 -8.16 23.22
CA THR A 5 -6.50 -9.21 22.82
C THR A 5 -5.79 -10.18 21.87
N CYS A 6 -5.17 -11.22 22.45
CA CYS A 6 -4.93 -12.46 21.73
C CYS A 6 -6.22 -13.29 21.85
N LEU A 7 -6.87 -13.58 20.72
CA LEU A 7 -7.81 -14.70 20.62
C LEU A 7 -7.14 -15.73 19.70
N VAL A 8 -6.61 -16.78 20.32
CA VAL A 8 -6.09 -17.97 19.64
C VAL A 8 -7.22 -18.99 19.62
N SER A 9 -7.71 -19.35 18.44
CA SER A 9 -8.41 -20.60 18.19
C SER A 9 -8.10 -21.08 16.77
N GLU A 10 -7.78 -22.36 16.68
CA GLU A 10 -7.04 -23.00 15.60
C GLU A 10 -7.82 -23.01 14.27
N LYS A 11 -7.09 -22.77 13.16
CA LYS A 11 -7.46 -23.05 11.76
C LYS A 11 -8.30 -22.04 10.96
N ASN A 12 -8.19 -20.73 11.18
CA ASN A 12 -8.50 -19.73 10.16
C ASN A 12 -7.71 -18.43 10.42
N TYR A 13 -6.74 -18.12 9.57
CA TYR A 13 -5.97 -16.86 9.63
C TYR A 13 -6.81 -15.69 9.09
N TYR A 14 -7.91 -15.35 9.77
CA TYR A 14 -8.45 -14.00 9.61
C TYR A 14 -7.62 -13.08 10.49
N LEU A 15 -6.50 -12.59 9.95
CA LEU A 15 -5.82 -11.42 10.49
C LEU A 15 -6.87 -10.31 10.52
N ALA A 16 -7.37 -9.99 11.72
CA ALA A 16 -8.26 -8.86 11.91
C ALA A 16 -7.46 -7.58 11.62
N PHE A 17 -7.57 -7.09 10.39
CA PHE A 17 -6.96 -5.84 10.00
C PHE A 17 -7.76 -4.70 10.62
N ASN A 18 -7.10 -3.88 11.45
CA ASN A 18 -7.75 -2.76 12.11
C ASN A 18 -7.80 -1.57 11.14
N ILE A 19 -8.97 -1.30 10.57
CA ILE A 19 -9.18 -0.14 9.69
C ILE A 19 -9.08 1.12 10.54
N LYS A 20 -8.16 2.01 10.16
CA LYS A 20 -7.88 3.26 10.87
C LYS A 20 -8.79 4.40 10.40
N SER A 21 -9.11 5.32 11.32
CA SER A 21 -9.75 6.58 10.97
C SER A 21 -8.79 7.45 10.15
N HIS A 22 -9.32 8.45 9.46
CA HIS A 22 -8.49 9.41 8.72
C HIS A 22 -7.51 10.17 9.63
N GLU A 23 -7.96 10.55 10.83
CA GLU A 23 -7.12 11.23 11.83
C GLU A 23 -5.98 10.32 12.31
N GLU A 24 -6.28 9.06 12.63
CA GLU A 24 -5.26 8.08 13.03
C GLU A 24 -4.22 7.84 11.91
N ALA A 25 -4.66 7.79 10.65
CA ALA A 25 -3.76 7.62 9.52
C ALA A 25 -2.82 8.83 9.33
N ILE A 26 -3.32 10.05 9.57
CA ILE A 26 -2.48 11.25 9.55
C ILE A 26 -1.42 11.20 10.65
N ASP A 27 -1.78 10.79 11.86
CA ASP A 27 -0.84 10.75 12.98
C ASP A 27 0.23 9.68 12.78
N ILE A 28 -0.13 8.53 12.20
CA ILE A 28 0.85 7.51 11.78
C ILE A 28 1.83 8.08 10.74
N ASN A 29 1.34 8.83 9.76
CA ASN A 29 2.22 9.48 8.78
C ASN A 29 3.19 10.47 9.44
N LYS A 30 2.74 11.24 10.44
CA LYS A 30 3.63 12.13 11.20
C LYS A 30 4.70 11.34 11.95
N GLU A 31 4.34 10.25 12.62
CA GLU A 31 5.30 9.39 13.33
C GLU A 31 6.37 8.82 12.39
N LEU A 32 5.97 8.41 11.18
CA LEU A 32 6.89 7.90 10.16
C LEU A 32 7.91 8.96 9.70
N PHE A 33 7.50 10.22 9.56
CA PHE A 33 8.39 11.32 9.16
C PHE A 33 9.21 11.89 10.32
N ASP A 34 8.60 12.06 11.48
CA ASP A 34 9.20 12.77 12.61
C ASP A 34 10.04 11.86 13.50
N GLU A 35 9.54 10.67 13.83
CA GLU A 35 10.24 9.74 14.74
C GLU A 35 11.12 8.75 13.98
N CYS A 36 10.56 8.15 12.93
CA CYS A 36 11.27 7.15 12.11
C CYS A 36 12.15 7.77 11.03
N LYS A 37 12.04 9.08 10.77
CA LYS A 37 12.87 9.85 9.82
C LYS A 37 12.88 9.29 8.40
N PHE A 38 11.79 8.64 7.97
CA PHE A 38 11.65 8.24 6.58
C PHE A 38 11.54 9.48 5.69
N SER A 39 12.13 9.42 4.51
CA SER A 39 11.87 10.42 3.46
C SER A 39 10.55 10.11 2.76
N VAL A 40 9.98 11.15 2.15
CA VAL A 40 8.78 11.02 1.30
C VAL A 40 9.03 10.02 0.17
N ASP A 41 10.19 10.11 -0.49
CA ASP A 41 10.57 9.24 -1.61
C ASP A 41 10.59 7.76 -1.22
N GLN A 42 11.16 7.42 -0.05
CA GLN A 42 11.21 6.03 0.44
C GLN A 42 9.82 5.44 0.69
N LEU A 43 8.91 6.20 1.31
CA LEU A 43 7.57 5.71 1.59
C LEU A 43 6.72 5.60 0.33
N MET A 44 6.85 6.55 -0.59
CA MET A 44 6.16 6.52 -1.88
C MET A 44 6.66 5.37 -2.77
N GLU A 45 7.98 5.10 -2.77
CA GLU A 45 8.55 3.97 -3.48
C GLU A 45 8.01 2.63 -2.97
N MET A 46 8.00 2.47 -1.65
CA MET A 46 7.48 1.27 -1.01
C MET A 46 5.98 1.09 -1.26
N ALA A 47 5.21 2.18 -1.26
CA ALA A 47 3.79 2.14 -1.61
C ALA A 47 3.57 1.70 -3.06
N GLY A 48 4.33 2.26 -4.01
CA GLY A 48 4.30 1.86 -5.42
C GLY A 48 4.64 0.37 -5.60
N LEU A 49 5.75 -0.10 -5.03
CA LEU A 49 6.16 -1.50 -5.13
C LEU A 49 5.09 -2.46 -4.56
N SER A 50 4.44 -2.08 -3.45
CA SER A 50 3.34 -2.86 -2.86
C SER A 50 2.16 -3.00 -3.82
N VAL A 51 1.74 -1.90 -4.45
CA VAL A 51 0.65 -1.89 -5.43
C VAL A 51 1.01 -2.71 -6.68
N ALA A 52 2.21 -2.52 -7.24
CA ALA A 52 2.69 -3.29 -8.38
C ALA A 52 2.71 -4.79 -8.11
N THR A 53 3.16 -5.19 -6.90
CA THR A 53 3.16 -6.58 -6.45
C THR A 53 1.74 -7.15 -6.36
N ALA A 54 0.82 -6.42 -5.75
CA ALA A 54 -0.58 -6.84 -5.65
C ALA A 54 -1.24 -7.02 -7.03
N ILE A 55 -0.97 -6.10 -7.97
CA ILE A 55 -1.47 -6.19 -9.35
C ILE A 55 -0.88 -7.42 -10.05
N ALA A 56 0.44 -7.63 -9.99
CA ALA A 56 1.10 -8.77 -10.64
C ALA A 56 0.61 -10.13 -10.12
N GLN A 57 0.29 -10.21 -8.83
CA GLN A 57 -0.30 -11.40 -8.21
C GLN A 57 -1.77 -11.61 -8.59
N THR A 58 -2.55 -10.53 -8.64
CA THR A 58 -4.00 -10.59 -8.93
C THR A 58 -4.28 -10.80 -10.42
N TYR A 59 -3.42 -10.28 -11.29
CA TYR A 59 -3.55 -10.33 -12.75
C TYR A 59 -2.29 -10.89 -13.43
N PRO A 60 -2.01 -12.21 -13.31
CA PRO A 60 -0.81 -12.79 -13.90
C PRO A 60 -0.83 -12.70 -15.44
N LEU A 61 0.30 -12.30 -16.03
CA LEU A 61 0.44 -12.12 -17.48
C LEU A 61 0.12 -13.38 -18.30
N GLN A 62 0.28 -14.56 -17.70
CA GLN A 62 0.03 -15.86 -18.34
C GLN A 62 -1.47 -16.06 -18.64
N VAL A 63 -2.36 -15.47 -17.85
CA VAL A 63 -3.82 -15.63 -17.97
C VAL A 63 -4.52 -14.41 -18.57
N MET A 64 -3.81 -13.29 -18.74
CA MET A 64 -4.37 -12.08 -19.36
C MET A 64 -4.47 -12.19 -20.88
N LYS A 65 -5.64 -11.83 -21.41
CA LYS A 65 -5.92 -11.80 -22.87
C LYS A 65 -5.09 -10.74 -23.60
N ARG A 66 -4.81 -9.62 -22.94
CA ARG A 66 -3.98 -8.52 -23.44
C ARG A 66 -2.85 -8.31 -22.43
N LYS A 67 -1.62 -8.59 -22.86
CA LYS A 67 -0.45 -8.67 -21.97
C LYS A 67 0.24 -7.32 -21.76
N ASP A 68 -0.10 -6.33 -22.60
CA ASP A 68 0.68 -5.09 -22.73
C ASP A 68 -0.19 -3.83 -22.52
N SER A 69 -1.28 -3.94 -21.75
CA SER A 69 -2.15 -2.77 -21.49
C SER A 69 -2.52 -2.67 -20.02
N LEU A 70 -1.95 -1.67 -19.36
CA LEU A 70 -2.34 -1.20 -18.03
C LEU A 70 -2.72 0.27 -18.17
N LEU A 71 -3.92 0.64 -17.70
CA LEU A 71 -4.33 2.04 -17.60
C LEU A 71 -4.25 2.44 -16.13
N VAL A 72 -3.44 3.45 -15.84
CA VAL A 72 -3.31 4.03 -14.51
C VAL A 72 -3.99 5.40 -14.53
N CYS A 73 -5.00 5.60 -13.68
CA CYS A 73 -5.75 6.85 -13.60
C CYS A 73 -5.27 7.67 -12.40
N CYS A 74 -4.44 8.70 -12.65
CA CYS A 74 -3.92 9.59 -11.62
C CYS A 74 -4.82 10.83 -11.47
N GLY A 75 -5.27 11.12 -10.24
CA GLY A 75 -5.91 12.39 -9.91
C GLY A 75 -4.88 13.47 -9.53
N PRO A 76 -5.23 14.77 -9.57
CA PRO A 76 -4.34 15.84 -9.13
C PRO A 76 -4.11 15.79 -7.60
N GLY A 77 -2.85 15.77 -7.14
CA GLY A 77 -2.44 15.77 -5.72
C GLY A 77 -1.40 14.70 -5.38
N ASN A 78 -1.00 14.59 -4.09
CA ASN A 78 0.04 13.63 -3.63
C ASN A 78 -0.24 12.16 -3.97
N LYS A 79 -1.52 11.77 -4.16
CA LYS A 79 -1.90 10.42 -4.59
C LYS A 79 -1.59 10.11 -6.06
N GLY A 80 -1.29 11.14 -6.86
CA GLY A 80 -0.79 10.98 -8.23
C GLY A 80 0.69 10.61 -8.26
N GLY A 81 1.48 11.09 -7.29
CA GLY A 81 2.92 10.79 -7.21
C GLY A 81 3.23 9.35 -6.80
N GLU A 82 2.37 8.73 -5.97
CA GLU A 82 2.51 7.30 -5.61
C GLU A 82 2.46 6.38 -6.84
N MET A 83 1.78 6.81 -7.90
CA MET A 83 1.64 6.05 -9.15
C MET A 83 2.76 6.33 -10.16
N ASP A 84 3.34 7.53 -10.17
CA ASP A 84 4.50 7.87 -11.01
C ASP A 84 5.69 6.96 -10.69
N TRP A 85 5.85 6.59 -9.41
CA TRP A 85 6.84 5.61 -8.98
C TRP A 85 6.48 4.15 -9.31
N CYS A 86 5.19 3.87 -9.43
CA CYS A 86 4.68 2.52 -9.70
C CYS A 86 4.86 2.12 -11.17
N ALA A 87 5.06 3.09 -12.07
CA ALA A 87 5.33 2.91 -13.49
C ALA A 87 6.35 3.93 -14.02
N PRO A 88 7.63 3.86 -13.59
CA PRO A 88 8.65 4.82 -14.01
C PRO A 88 9.01 4.72 -15.50
N ASP A 89 8.63 3.62 -16.18
CA ASP A 89 8.97 3.29 -17.57
C ASP A 89 7.75 3.07 -18.50
N ILE A 90 6.58 3.67 -18.19
CA ILE A 90 5.50 3.90 -19.20
C ILE A 90 5.74 5.26 -19.85
#